data_AF-A0A3A0DVH3-F1
#
_entry.id   AF-A0A3A0DVH3-F1
#
_cell.length_a   1.000
_cell.length_b   1.000
_cell.length_c   1.000
_cell.angle_alpha   90.00
_cell.angle_beta   90.00
_cell.angle_gamma   90.00
#
_symmetry.space_group_name_H-M   'P 1'
#
loop_
_entity.id
_entity.type
_entity.pdbx_description
1 polymer ?
#
loop_
_entity_poly.entity_id
_entity_poly.type
_entity_poly.pdbx_seq_one_letter_code
_entity_poly.pdbx_strand_id
1 'polypeptide(L)'
;MRGRHPRPARPSPPASRSARHVTSPIITRQRDLDELCKRIESADLIGFDTEFVSEDTFHPELCLIQVVTPTELAVVDPQALDVRAFWQILARGDHTTVLHAGREELSFILRAVKTRRR
;
A
#
# COMPACT_ATOMS: atom_id res chain seq x y z
N MET A 1 33.70 -5.15 45.89
CA MET A 1 32.68 -4.47 45.05
C MET A 1 33.07 -4.67 43.59
N ARG A 2 32.30 -5.26 42.66
CA ARG A 2 30.84 -5.35 42.48
C ARG A 2 30.49 -6.74 41.92
N GLY A 3 29.47 -7.39 42.49
CA GLY A 3 28.95 -8.67 42.00
C GLY A 3 28.28 -8.51 40.62
N ARG A 4 28.51 -9.45 39.72
CA ARG A 4 27.81 -9.52 38.42
C ARG A 4 26.39 -10.04 38.70
N HIS A 5 25.40 -9.15 38.64
CA HIS A 5 24.00 -9.58 38.60
C HIS A 5 23.70 -10.24 37.24
N PRO A 6 23.06 -11.42 37.22
CA PRO A 6 22.58 -12.02 35.97
C PRO A 6 21.47 -11.14 35.38
N ARG A 7 21.54 -10.87 34.07
CA ARG A 7 20.49 -10.15 33.34
C ARG A 7 19.25 -11.04 33.26
N PRO A 8 18.03 -10.49 33.47
CA PRO A 8 16.80 -11.25 33.27
C PRO A 8 16.68 -11.71 31.81
N ALA A 9 16.18 -12.92 31.62
CA ALA A 9 15.93 -13.48 30.30
C ALA A 9 14.96 -12.58 29.52
N ARG A 10 15.27 -12.31 28.25
CA ARG A 10 14.32 -11.63 27.35
C ARG A 10 13.08 -12.52 27.21
N PRO A 11 11.85 -11.97 27.30
CA PRO A 11 10.66 -12.73 26.98
C PRO A 11 10.75 -13.22 25.52
N SER A 12 10.37 -14.47 25.30
CA SER A 12 10.28 -15.05 23.97
C SER A 12 9.34 -14.21 23.10
N PRO A 13 9.68 -13.96 21.82
CA PRO A 13 8.76 -13.31 20.91
C PRO A 13 7.44 -14.11 20.85
N PRO A 14 6.28 -13.45 20.74
CA PRO A 14 5.01 -14.15 20.57
C PRO A 14 5.13 -15.09 19.36
N ALA A 15 4.55 -16.29 19.48
CA ALA A 15 4.54 -17.29 18.42
C ALA A 15 4.15 -16.63 17.10
N SER A 16 5.01 -16.72 16.08
CA SER A 16 4.70 -16.19 14.76
C SER A 16 3.39 -16.84 14.32
N ARG A 17 2.32 -16.05 14.18
CA ARG A 17 1.11 -16.48 13.47
C ARG A 17 1.62 -16.99 12.13
N SER A 18 1.50 -18.31 11.92
CA SER A 18 1.80 -18.93 10.63
C SER A 18 1.10 -18.09 9.57
N ALA A 19 1.89 -17.48 8.68
CA ALA A 19 1.37 -16.67 7.60
C ALA A 19 0.44 -17.58 6.80
N ARG A 20 -0.87 -17.40 6.95
CA ARG A 20 -1.83 -18.03 6.05
C ARG A 20 -1.41 -17.59 4.65
N HIS A 21 -1.24 -18.54 3.73
CA HIS A 21 -1.14 -18.21 2.31
C HIS A 21 -2.46 -17.54 1.92
N VAL A 22 -2.47 -16.20 1.98
CA VAL A 22 -3.53 -15.39 1.40
C VAL A 22 -3.22 -15.37 -0.08
N THR A 23 -4.03 -16.06 -0.88
CA THR A 23 -3.99 -15.90 -2.34
C THR A 23 -4.56 -14.54 -2.65
N SER A 24 -3.67 -13.62 -3.01
CA SER A 24 -4.04 -12.27 -3.41
C SER A 24 -4.38 -12.24 -4.89
N PRO A 25 -5.56 -11.75 -5.30
CA PRO A 25 -5.85 -11.55 -6.71
C PRO A 25 -4.87 -10.53 -7.31
N ILE A 26 -4.33 -10.87 -8.49
CA ILE A 26 -3.59 -9.93 -9.33
C ILE A 26 -4.60 -9.23 -10.25
N ILE A 27 -4.66 -7.91 -10.14
CA ILE A 27 -5.54 -7.04 -10.90
C ILE A 27 -4.78 -6.50 -12.11
N THR A 28 -5.21 -6.92 -13.31
CA THR A 28 -4.60 -6.54 -14.59
C THR A 28 -5.61 -5.98 -15.60
N ARG A 29 -6.89 -5.83 -15.21
CA ARG A 29 -7.96 -5.30 -16.05
C ARG A 29 -8.63 -4.12 -15.37
N GLN A 30 -8.95 -3.07 -16.13
CA GLN A 30 -9.53 -1.85 -15.59
C GLN A 30 -10.80 -2.09 -14.77
N ARG A 31 -11.71 -2.93 -15.28
CA ARG A 31 -12.96 -3.25 -14.58
C ARG A 31 -12.70 -3.85 -13.18
N ASP A 32 -11.66 -4.68 -13.04
CA ASP A 32 -11.35 -5.38 -11.80
C ASP A 32 -10.72 -4.38 -10.79
N LEU A 33 -9.96 -3.39 -11.30
CA LEU A 33 -9.48 -2.25 -10.51
C LEU A 33 -10.61 -1.32 -10.07
N ASP A 34 -11.56 -1.02 -10.94
CA ASP A 34 -12.72 -0.18 -10.60
C ASP A 34 -13.58 -0.85 -9.52
N GLU A 35 -13.75 -2.17 -9.59
CA GLU A 35 -14.43 -2.96 -8.56
C GLU A 35 -13.65 -2.96 -7.24
N LEU A 36 -12.32 -3.12 -7.29
CA LEU A 36 -11.48 -3.00 -6.10
C LEU A 36 -11.64 -1.62 -5.45
N CYS A 37 -11.56 -0.55 -6.25
CA CYS A 37 -11.73 0.83 -5.78
C CYS A 37 -13.04 1.02 -5.01
N LYS A 38 -14.17 0.52 -5.54
CA LYS A 38 -15.46 0.59 -4.85
C LYS A 38 -15.48 -0.14 -3.51
N ARG A 39 -14.79 -1.27 -3.39
CA ARG A 39 -14.74 -2.04 -2.13
C ARG A 39 -13.86 -1.37 -1.08
N ILE A 40 -12.70 -0.85 -1.49
CA ILE A 40 -11.76 -0.22 -0.55
C ILE A 40 -12.19 1.19 -0.15
N GLU A 41 -13.01 1.88 -0.94
CA GLU A 41 -13.51 3.23 -0.62
C GLU A 41 -14.29 3.27 0.70
N SER A 42 -14.95 2.18 1.09
CA SER A 42 -15.68 2.06 2.36
C SER A 42 -14.82 1.55 3.53
N ALA A 43 -13.52 1.34 3.35
CA ALA A 43 -12.67 0.80 4.41
C ALA A 43 -12.12 1.90 5.32
N ASP A 44 -12.24 1.74 6.64
CA ASP A 44 -11.72 2.71 7.62
C ASP A 44 -10.18 2.80 7.67
N LEU A 45 -9.51 1.78 7.14
CA LEU A 45 -8.05 1.63 7.14
C LEU A 45 -7.59 1.04 5.81
N ILE A 46 -6.67 1.72 5.14
CA ILE A 46 -6.06 1.25 3.89
C ILE A 46 -4.54 1.30 4.04
N GLY A 47 -3.92 0.13 3.98
CA GLY A 47 -2.47 0.01 3.85
C GLY A 47 -2.08 -0.15 2.38
N PHE A 48 -0.99 0.47 1.95
CA PHE A 48 -0.45 0.20 0.61
C PHE A 48 1.07 0.35 0.54
N ASP A 49 1.64 -0.27 -0.47
CA ASP A 49 3.05 -0.18 -0.87
C ASP A 49 3.15 -0.12 -2.40
N THR A 50 4.27 0.37 -2.93
CA THR A 50 4.47 0.41 -4.39
C THR A 50 5.86 -0.05 -4.80
N GLU A 51 5.94 -0.61 -6.01
CA GLU A 51 7.21 -0.83 -6.71
C GLU A 51 7.29 0.13 -7.89
N PHE A 52 8.45 0.73 -8.10
CA PHE A 52 8.68 1.65 -9.21
C PHE A 52 10.13 1.60 -9.69
N VAL A 53 10.34 1.98 -10.95
CA VAL A 53 11.68 2.19 -11.53
C VAL A 53 11.90 3.69 -11.69
N SER A 54 13.06 4.16 -11.23
CA SER A 54 13.47 5.57 -11.36
C SER A 54 14.76 5.74 -12.17
N GLU A 55 15.34 4.64 -12.63
CA GLU A 55 16.47 4.66 -13.55
C GLU A 55 16.04 5.28 -14.88
N ASP A 56 16.87 6.16 -15.42
CA ASP A 56 16.69 6.83 -16.72
C ASP A 56 15.38 7.63 -16.92
N THR A 57 14.64 7.90 -15.85
CA THR A 57 13.35 8.61 -15.91
C THR A 57 13.32 9.81 -14.96
N PHE A 58 12.77 10.94 -15.43
CA PHE A 58 12.58 12.12 -14.57
C PHE A 58 11.45 11.93 -13.55
N HIS A 59 10.50 11.06 -13.86
CA HIS A 59 9.41 10.68 -12.97
C HIS A 59 9.43 9.17 -12.82
N PRO A 60 9.43 8.65 -11.58
CA PRO A 60 9.39 7.21 -11.36
C PRO A 60 8.22 6.57 -12.09
N GLU A 61 8.50 5.49 -12.79
CA GLU A 61 7.51 4.66 -13.45
C GLU A 61 6.95 3.65 -12.47
N LEU A 62 5.64 3.73 -12.21
CA LEU A 62 4.97 2.83 -11.29
C LEU A 62 4.85 1.42 -11.91
N CYS A 63 5.35 0.42 -11.21
CA CYS A 63 5.40 -0.98 -11.67
C CYS A 63 4.39 -1.87 -10.94
N LEU A 64 4.10 -1.60 -9.67
CA LEU A 64 3.18 -2.41 -8.89
C LEU A 64 2.55 -1.58 -7.78
N ILE A 65 1.30 -1.89 -7.43
CA ILE A 65 0.65 -1.42 -6.20
C ILE A 65 0.20 -2.63 -5.39
N GLN A 66 0.63 -2.72 -4.15
CA GLN A 66 0.13 -3.69 -3.18
C GLN A 66 -0.81 -2.94 -2.24
N VAL A 67 -2.05 -3.40 -2.10
CA VAL A 67 -3.04 -2.77 -1.19
C VAL A 67 -3.63 -3.79 -0.24
N VAL A 68 -3.84 -3.37 1.00
CA VAL A 68 -4.46 -4.15 2.06
C VAL A 68 -5.51 -3.33 2.79
N THR A 69 -6.64 -3.96 3.08
CA THR A 69 -7.65 -3.48 4.03
C THR A 69 -7.80 -4.53 5.14
N PRO A 70 -8.61 -4.30 6.18
CA PRO A 70 -8.89 -5.34 7.19
C PRO A 70 -9.47 -6.63 6.61
N THR A 71 -10.07 -6.59 5.41
CA THR A 71 -10.83 -7.70 4.82
C THR A 71 -10.19 -8.29 3.57
N GLU A 72 -9.37 -7.55 2.82
CA GLU A 72 -8.79 -8.04 1.58
C GLU A 72 -7.36 -7.55 1.34
N LEU A 73 -6.62 -8.31 0.53
CA LEU A 73 -5.32 -7.93 0.00
C LEU A 73 -5.34 -8.11 -1.52
N ALA A 74 -4.84 -7.14 -2.26
CA ALA A 74 -4.80 -7.17 -3.72
C ALA A 74 -3.46 -6.64 -4.23
N VAL A 75 -3.05 -7.14 -5.39
CA VAL A 75 -1.87 -6.67 -6.12
C VAL A 75 -2.35 -6.13 -7.46
N VAL A 76 -2.01 -4.89 -7.78
CA VAL A 76 -2.43 -4.21 -9.01
C VAL A 76 -1.20 -4.03 -9.89
N ASP A 77 -1.28 -4.54 -11.12
CA ASP A 77 -0.35 -4.20 -12.20
C ASP A 77 -0.86 -2.95 -12.92
N PRO A 78 -0.21 -1.79 -12.76
CA PRO A 78 -0.71 -0.52 -13.25
C PRO A 78 -0.33 -0.24 -14.72
N GLN A 79 0.48 -1.08 -15.36
CA GLN A 79 1.12 -0.77 -16.66
C GLN A 79 0.12 -0.46 -17.78
N ALA A 80 -1.06 -1.08 -17.75
CA ALA A 80 -2.14 -0.86 -18.71
C ALA A 80 -3.42 -0.26 -18.09
N LEU A 81 -3.34 0.24 -16.85
CA LEU A 81 -4.50 0.67 -16.07
C LEU A 81 -4.50 2.17 -15.77
N ASP A 82 -5.70 2.76 -15.74
CA ASP A 82 -5.91 4.08 -15.15
C ASP A 82 -6.10 3.95 -13.65
N VAL A 83 -5.02 4.21 -12.91
CA VAL A 83 -4.98 4.14 -11.44
C VAL A 83 -5.39 5.44 -10.75
N ARG A 84 -5.89 6.46 -11.48
CA ARG A 84 -6.28 7.74 -10.88
C ARG A 84 -7.34 7.59 -9.79
N ALA A 85 -8.31 6.71 -9.98
CA ALA A 85 -9.37 6.46 -9.00
C ALA A 85 -8.80 5.95 -7.66
N PHE A 86 -7.86 4.99 -7.72
CA PHE A 86 -7.15 4.47 -6.55
C PHE A 86 -6.46 5.60 -5.76
N TRP A 87 -5.68 6.45 -6.46
CA TRP A 87 -5.01 7.58 -5.82
C TRP A 87 -5.98 8.64 -5.26
N GLN A 88 -7.12 8.85 -5.92
CA GLN A 88 -8.14 9.79 -5.45
C GLN A 88 -8.83 9.30 -4.18
N ILE A 89 -9.08 8.00 -4.05
CA ILE A 89 -9.59 7.39 -2.81
C ILE A 89 -8.61 7.72 -1.69
N LEU A 90 -7.33 7.34 -1.82
CA LEU A 90 -6.31 7.59 -0.79
C LEU A 90 -6.18 9.07 -0.40
N ALA A 91 -6.44 9.99 -1.32
CA ALA A 91 -6.30 11.41 -1.07
C ALA A 91 -7.55 12.10 -0.47
N ARG A 92 -8.74 11.51 -0.63
CA ARG A 92 -10.02 12.18 -0.35
C ARG A 92 -10.98 11.38 0.53
N GLY A 93 -10.72 10.09 0.73
CA GLY A 93 -11.60 9.24 1.52
C GLY A 93 -11.52 9.54 3.01
N ASP A 94 -12.55 9.11 3.74
CA ASP A 94 -12.63 9.19 5.20
C ASP A 94 -12.05 7.92 5.83
N HIS A 95 -10.74 7.74 5.68
CA HIS A 95 -10.03 6.56 6.18
C HIS A 95 -8.62 6.91 6.65
N THR A 96 -8.02 6.01 7.43
CA THR A 96 -6.61 6.09 7.77
C THR A 96 -5.78 5.37 6.71
N THR A 97 -4.86 6.10 6.07
CA THR A 97 -3.89 5.51 5.13
C THR A 97 -2.58 5.18 5.83
N VAL A 98 -2.07 3.95 5.63
CA VAL A 98 -0.80 3.47 6.20
C VAL A 98 0.16 3.07 5.08
N LEU A 99 1.37 3.62 5.12
CA LEU A 99 2.46 3.29 4.21
C LEU A 99 3.80 3.48 4.94
N HIS A 100 4.83 2.76 4.52
CA HIS A 100 6.18 2.89 5.08
C HIS A 100 7.07 3.67 4.12
N ALA A 101 7.81 4.67 4.63
CA ALA A 101 8.74 5.46 3.82
C ALA A 101 8.15 6.11 2.54
N GLY A 102 6.86 6.49 2.58
CA GLY A 102 6.05 6.81 1.41
C GLY A 102 6.29 8.14 0.67
N ARG A 103 7.54 8.62 0.58
CA ARG A 103 7.84 9.94 -0.02
C ARG A 103 7.52 9.98 -1.51
N GLU A 104 7.81 8.91 -2.24
CA GLU A 104 7.59 8.86 -3.70
C GLU A 104 6.10 8.69 -4.02
N GLU A 105 5.39 7.94 -3.20
CA GLU A 105 3.94 7.71 -3.28
C GLU A 105 3.16 9.02 -3.15
N LEU A 106 3.61 9.94 -2.29
CA LEU A 106 3.04 11.29 -2.22
C LEU A 106 3.12 12.02 -3.56
N SER A 107 4.17 11.77 -4.36
CA SER A 107 4.29 12.36 -5.70
C SER A 107 3.29 11.76 -6.69
N PHE A 108 3.00 10.45 -6.61
CA PHE A 108 1.92 9.82 -7.40
C PHE A 108 0.56 10.38 -7.03
N ILE A 109 0.26 10.45 -5.73
CA ILE A 109 -0.99 11.02 -5.20
C ILE A 109 -1.16 12.47 -5.67
N LEU A 110 -0.13 13.30 -5.49
CA LEU A 110 -0.17 14.70 -5.90
C LEU A 110 -0.43 14.86 -7.39
N ARG A 111 0.17 14.05 -8.25
CA ARG A 111 -0.08 14.10 -9.71
C ARG A 111 -1.54 13.73 -10.04
N ALA A 112 -2.08 12.71 -9.39
CA ALA A 112 -3.46 12.27 -9.60
C ALA A 112 -4.49 13.35 -9.18
N VAL A 113 -4.27 14.02 -8.03
CA VAL A 113 -5.20 15.05 -7.52
C VAL A 113 -5.01 16.42 -8.17
N LYS A 114 -3.79 16.74 -8.66
CA LYS A 114 -3.47 18.02 -9.31
C LYS A 114 -3.96 18.12 -10.76
N THR A 115 -4.76 17.17 -11.24
CA THR A 115 -5.43 17.33 -12.53
C THR A 115 -6.32 18.58 -12.45
N ARG A 116 -5.80 19.71 -12.98
CA ARG A 116 -6.42 21.03 -12.94
C ARG A 116 -7.86 20.90 -13.42
N ARG A 117 -8.83 21.40 -12.62
CA ARG A 117 -10.09 21.87 -13.19
C ARG A 117 -9.72 22.84 -14.31
N ARG A 118 -9.92 22.45 -15.56
CA ARG A 118 -10.11 23.41 -16.64
C ARG A 118 -11.51 23.98 -16.50
#